data_AF-A0A502LFG8-F1
#
_entry.id   AF-A0A502LFG8-F1
#
_cell.length_a   1.000
_cell.length_b   1.000
_cell.length_c   1.000
_cell.angle_alpha   90.00
_cell.angle_beta   90.00
_cell.angle_gamma   90.00
#
_symmetry.space_group_name_H-M   'P 1'
#
loop_
_entity.id
_entity.type
_entity.pdbx_description
1 polymer ?
#
loop_
_entity_poly.entity_id
_entity_poly.type
_entity_poly.pdbx_seq_one_letter_code
_entity_poly.pdbx_strand_id
1 'polypeptide(L)'
;MEFLPLIVLVLVWYFVAKYFKNKGRGKIVRHLAGFVVGFVGLVIAAVMVAPNKAETPTKTETTQQVVESTPTKEEVVTPQSEQVEKAESAQTESQVTEKTVEQLEVTEEVKEEPKTEAEKPEQTLDLDVKKFSSRIGRALKNAQSPYKMTKNPKITDGEVNDVVNYMFTERFGLIITLDKKTHKVKSMMTVVTPSPTNTDENILMVLSNSAVLSAFEGDNEIKTLGKKIMELTMSVMTEYSEKHQDVSKTIIWNGKKYGVSASKYTGIISSANFAD
;
A
#
# COMPACT_ATOMS: atom_id res chain seq x y z
N MET A 1 32.36 37.13 10.01
CA MET A 1 31.82 36.61 11.31
C MET A 1 30.83 35.46 11.09
N GLU A 2 30.83 34.84 9.91
CA GLU A 2 29.72 34.03 9.40
C GLU A 2 29.46 32.72 10.17
N PHE A 3 30.47 32.16 10.85
CA PHE A 3 30.33 30.89 11.59
C PHE A 3 29.76 31.04 13.01
N LEU A 4 29.56 32.27 13.51
CA LEU A 4 29.02 32.53 14.85
C LEU A 4 27.65 31.83 15.11
N PRO A 5 26.63 31.92 14.23
CA PRO A 5 25.35 31.24 14.47
C PRO A 5 25.48 29.71 14.51
N LEU A 6 26.35 29.12 13.68
CA LEU A 6 26.60 27.67 13.70
C LEU A 6 27.24 27.22 15.02
N ILE A 7 28.21 27.98 15.55
CA ILE A 7 28.86 27.69 16.83
C ILE A 7 27.84 27.77 17.98
N VAL A 8 27.00 28.81 18.02
CA VAL A 8 25.93 28.94 19.02
C VAL A 8 24.93 27.78 18.93
N LEU A 9 24.50 27.42 17.72
CA LEU A 9 23.53 26.35 17.47
C LEU A 9 24.05 24.95 17.89
N VAL A 10 25.34 24.66 17.66
CA VAL A 10 26.01 23.44 18.16
C VAL A 10 26.13 23.44 19.69
N LEU A 11 26.43 24.58 20.32
CA LEU A 11 26.50 24.69 21.78
C LEU A 11 25.13 24.46 22.43
N VAL A 12 24.06 25.08 21.90
CA VAL A 12 22.68 24.88 22.37
C VAL A 12 22.28 23.41 22.28
N TRP A 13 22.56 22.74 21.16
CA TRP A 13 22.32 21.30 21.01
C TRP A 13 23.06 20.47 22.07
N TYR A 14 24.34 20.77 22.31
CA TYR A 14 25.15 20.07 23.31
C TYR A 14 24.58 20.23 24.73
N PHE A 15 24.16 21.44 25.12
CA PHE A 15 23.55 21.67 26.44
C PHE A 15 22.22 20.92 26.60
N VAL A 16 21.34 20.92 25.59
CA VAL A 16 20.10 20.14 25.59
C VAL A 16 20.38 18.63 25.68
N ALA A 17 21.30 18.13 24.85
CA ALA A 17 21.71 16.71 24.84
C ALA A 17 22.43 16.25 26.12
N LYS A 18 22.94 17.19 26.92
CA LYS A 18 23.52 16.96 28.27
C LYS A 18 22.44 16.99 29.35
N TYR A 19 21.56 18.00 29.38
CA TYR A 19 20.50 18.14 30.37
C TYR A 19 19.53 16.95 30.37
N PHE A 20 19.07 16.51 29.19
CA PHE A 20 18.15 15.37 29.07
C PHE A 20 18.82 13.99 29.19
N LYS A 21 20.16 13.91 29.29
CA LYS A 21 20.86 12.63 29.52
C LYS A 21 20.43 11.99 30.86
N ASN A 22 20.15 12.79 31.87
CA ASN A 22 19.90 12.33 33.24
C ASN A 22 18.43 11.98 33.54
N LYS A 23 17.50 12.17 32.59
CA LYS A 23 16.05 11.94 32.78
C LYS A 23 15.52 10.67 32.06
N GLY A 24 16.36 9.65 31.86
CA GLY A 24 16.01 8.35 31.28
C GLY A 24 15.70 8.35 29.76
N ARG A 25 14.96 9.33 29.26
CA ARG A 25 14.53 9.48 27.84
C ARG A 25 15.67 9.89 26.88
N GLY A 26 16.92 9.62 27.25
CA GLY A 26 18.12 10.22 26.65
C GLY A 26 18.36 9.89 25.18
N LYS A 27 17.92 8.71 24.67
CA LYS A 27 18.03 8.39 23.23
C LYS A 27 17.08 9.24 22.39
N ILE A 28 15.78 9.15 22.66
CA ILE A 28 14.72 9.80 21.87
C ILE A 28 14.92 11.33 21.82
N VAL A 29 15.18 11.97 22.97
CA VAL A 29 15.36 13.43 23.03
C VAL A 29 16.61 13.89 22.26
N ARG A 30 17.67 13.07 22.17
CA ARG A 30 18.87 13.42 21.40
C ARG A 30 18.63 13.38 19.89
N HIS A 31 17.88 12.39 19.40
CA HIS A 31 17.51 12.32 17.99
C HIS A 31 16.52 13.43 17.62
N LEU A 32 15.50 13.69 18.46
CA LEU A 32 14.55 14.77 18.22
C LEU A 32 15.22 16.16 18.26
N ALA A 33 16.09 16.43 19.23
CA ALA A 33 16.85 17.67 19.29
C ALA A 33 17.83 17.82 18.12
N GLY A 34 18.49 16.73 17.69
CA GLY A 34 19.34 16.73 16.50
C GLY A 34 18.55 17.03 15.21
N PHE A 35 17.35 16.46 15.07
CA PHE A 35 16.46 16.72 13.94
C PHE A 35 15.99 18.18 13.89
N VAL A 36 15.49 18.73 15.00
CA VAL A 36 15.05 20.14 15.08
C VAL A 36 16.20 21.09 14.78
N VAL A 37 17.39 20.84 15.33
CA VAL A 37 18.59 21.67 15.11
C VAL A 37 19.07 21.58 13.65
N GLY A 38 19.05 20.39 13.05
CA GLY A 38 19.38 20.20 11.64
C GLY A 38 18.36 20.87 10.70
N PHE A 39 17.06 20.78 11.01
CA PHE A 39 16.00 21.41 10.24
C PHE A 39 16.09 22.95 10.27
N VAL A 40 16.33 23.55 11.45
CA VAL A 40 16.57 25.00 11.56
C VAL A 40 17.82 25.43 10.79
N GLY A 41 18.91 24.64 10.85
CA GLY A 41 20.10 24.89 10.03
C GLY A 41 19.84 24.84 8.53
N LEU A 42 19.03 23.88 8.06
CA LEU A 42 18.63 23.74 6.67
C LEU A 42 17.75 24.91 6.20
N VAL A 43 16.81 25.37 7.03
CA VAL A 43 15.97 26.55 6.71
C VAL A 43 16.82 27.81 6.60
N ILE A 44 17.77 28.04 7.52
CA ILE A 44 18.68 29.20 7.45
C ILE A 44 19.55 29.15 6.19
N ALA A 45 20.08 27.97 5.85
CA ALA A 45 20.86 27.77 4.62
C ALA A 45 20.01 28.03 3.35
N ALA A 46 18.77 27.54 3.31
CA ALA A 46 17.84 27.78 2.20
C ALA A 46 17.52 29.27 2.03
N VAL A 47 17.33 30.02 3.13
CA VAL A 47 17.08 31.46 3.09
C VAL A 47 18.31 32.26 2.64
N MET A 48 19.54 31.82 2.97
CA MET A 48 20.76 32.48 2.48
C MET A 48 21.14 32.13 1.03
N VAL A 49 20.71 30.97 0.52
CA VAL A 49 20.97 30.54 -0.87
C VAL A 49 19.86 30.97 -1.83
N ALA A 50 18.67 31.30 -1.34
CA ALA A 50 17.60 31.89 -2.14
C ALA A 50 18.01 33.28 -2.65
N PRO A 51 18.12 33.52 -3.97
CA PRO A 51 18.36 34.85 -4.48
C PRO A 51 17.14 35.74 -4.22
N ASN A 52 17.36 36.95 -3.68
CA ASN A 52 16.33 37.97 -3.54
C ASN A 52 15.76 38.33 -4.92
N LYS A 53 14.66 37.68 -5.33
CA LYS A 53 13.88 38.11 -6.48
C LYS A 53 13.13 39.38 -6.12
N ALA A 54 13.51 40.48 -6.77
CA ALA A 54 12.81 41.75 -6.70
C ALA A 54 11.34 41.63 -7.15
N GLU A 55 10.55 42.60 -6.74
CA GLU A 55 9.09 42.58 -6.78
C GLU A 55 8.51 42.93 -8.17
N THR A 56 7.22 42.63 -8.37
CA THR A 56 6.28 43.29 -9.33
C THR A 56 6.51 43.13 -10.86
N PRO A 57 5.52 43.44 -11.74
CA PRO A 57 4.05 43.36 -11.58
C PRO A 57 3.25 42.79 -12.80
N THR A 58 1.99 42.44 -12.55
CA THR A 58 0.75 42.77 -13.33
C THR A 58 0.66 42.61 -14.87
N LYS A 59 -0.24 41.67 -15.27
CA LYS A 59 -1.36 41.76 -16.25
C LYS A 59 -1.20 42.54 -17.58
N THR A 60 -1.65 41.94 -18.70
CA THR A 60 -2.56 42.56 -19.70
C THR A 60 -3.23 41.49 -20.58
N GLU A 61 -4.50 41.71 -20.96
CA GLU A 61 -5.31 40.91 -21.90
C GLU A 61 -5.20 41.45 -23.33
N THR A 62 -5.58 40.70 -24.37
CA THR A 62 -6.32 41.19 -25.56
C THR A 62 -6.92 40.00 -26.33
N THR A 63 -8.07 40.23 -26.95
CA THR A 63 -8.94 39.23 -27.58
C THR A 63 -9.05 39.46 -29.10
N GLN A 64 -9.63 38.48 -29.81
CA GLN A 64 -10.34 38.52 -31.12
C GLN A 64 -9.63 37.89 -32.33
N GLN A 65 -10.31 37.48 -33.42
CA GLN A 65 -11.64 36.86 -33.70
C GLN A 65 -11.78 36.76 -35.26
N VAL A 66 -12.83 36.09 -35.77
CA VAL A 66 -13.35 36.13 -37.16
C VAL A 66 -12.53 35.23 -38.14
N VAL A 67 -13.02 34.13 -38.75
CA VAL A 67 -14.25 33.84 -39.57
C VAL A 67 -14.09 34.41 -41.00
N GLU A 68 -14.54 33.83 -42.11
CA GLU A 68 -15.47 32.73 -42.45
C GLU A 68 -14.71 31.62 -43.26
N SER A 69 -15.21 30.74 -44.15
CA SER A 69 -16.53 30.41 -44.73
C SER A 69 -16.63 28.95 -45.23
N THR A 70 -17.87 28.50 -45.45
CA THR A 70 -18.29 27.33 -46.26
C THR A 70 -19.06 27.86 -47.50
N PRO A 71 -19.32 27.08 -48.59
CA PRO A 71 -20.47 26.16 -48.65
C PRO A 71 -20.16 24.93 -49.59
N THR A 72 -21.07 24.15 -50.22
CA THR A 72 -22.54 24.10 -50.31
C THR A 72 -23.05 22.68 -50.68
N LYS A 73 -24.16 22.22 -50.05
CA LYS A 73 -25.20 21.23 -50.49
C LYS A 73 -24.76 19.87 -51.10
N GLU A 74 -25.61 18.86 -51.35
CA GLU A 74 -27.08 18.69 -51.38
C GLU A 74 -27.38 17.21 -50.97
N GLU A 75 -28.18 16.82 -49.96
CA GLU A 75 -29.62 16.97 -49.65
C GLU A 75 -30.48 15.75 -50.09
N VAL A 76 -31.73 15.65 -49.59
CA VAL A 76 -32.87 14.75 -49.98
C VAL A 76 -32.97 13.41 -49.23
N VAL A 77 -34.08 13.02 -48.56
CA VAL A 77 -35.28 13.74 -48.02
C VAL A 77 -35.99 12.87 -46.94
N THR A 78 -36.77 13.47 -46.03
CA THR A 78 -37.60 12.79 -44.99
C THR A 78 -39.09 12.78 -45.35
N PRO A 79 -39.92 11.88 -44.77
CA PRO A 79 -40.96 12.31 -43.80
C PRO A 79 -40.99 11.45 -42.52
N GLN A 80 -41.14 11.99 -41.30
CA GLN A 80 -42.38 12.53 -40.66
C GLN A 80 -43.35 11.39 -40.26
N SER A 81 -43.73 11.17 -38.98
CA SER A 81 -44.66 11.97 -38.13
C SER A 81 -44.81 11.27 -36.74
N GLU A 82 -45.04 11.85 -35.55
CA GLU A 82 -44.97 13.26 -35.07
C GLU A 82 -44.64 13.38 -33.55
N GLN A 83 -45.59 13.04 -32.64
CA GLN A 83 -45.63 13.37 -31.18
C GLN A 83 -46.51 12.30 -30.43
N VAL A 84 -46.71 12.20 -29.09
CA VAL A 84 -46.90 13.17 -27.99
C VAL A 84 -46.49 12.60 -26.61
N GLU A 85 -45.75 13.41 -25.83
CA GLU A 85 -45.80 13.69 -24.38
C GLU A 85 -46.31 12.67 -23.31
N LYS A 86 -45.58 12.61 -22.17
CA LYS A 86 -46.05 12.81 -20.77
C LYS A 86 -45.46 11.81 -19.76
N ALA A 87 -45.26 12.28 -18.52
CA ALA A 87 -44.61 11.55 -17.44
C ALA A 87 -45.59 10.97 -16.42
N GLU A 88 -45.18 9.89 -15.75
CA GLU A 88 -45.47 9.67 -14.33
C GLU A 88 -44.30 8.91 -13.66
N SER A 89 -44.21 8.96 -12.32
CA SER A 89 -43.13 8.38 -11.53
C SER A 89 -43.68 7.35 -10.55
N ALA A 90 -43.03 6.20 -10.42
CA ALA A 90 -43.29 5.23 -9.35
C ALA A 90 -41.98 4.85 -8.66
N GLN A 91 -41.93 5.00 -7.34
CA GLN A 91 -40.77 4.68 -6.50
C GLN A 91 -40.89 3.27 -5.91
N THR A 92 -39.75 2.59 -5.72
CA THR A 92 -39.58 1.53 -4.69
C THR A 92 -38.08 1.27 -4.50
N GLU A 93 -37.47 1.14 -3.32
CA GLU A 93 -37.72 1.68 -1.97
C GLU A 93 -36.39 1.56 -1.17
N SER A 94 -36.28 2.16 0.03
CA SER A 94 -35.06 2.36 0.87
C SER A 94 -34.28 3.64 0.46
N GLN A 95 -34.11 4.69 1.26
CA GLN A 95 -33.87 4.82 2.72
C GLN A 95 -32.57 4.09 3.15
N VAL A 96 -31.68 4.66 3.97
CA VAL A 96 -31.81 5.77 4.95
C VAL A 96 -30.73 6.85 4.73
N THR A 97 -31.04 8.11 5.02
CA THR A 97 -30.14 9.27 4.89
C THR A 97 -29.41 9.62 6.21
N GLU A 98 -28.26 10.27 6.09
CA GLU A 98 -27.42 10.83 7.14
C GLU A 98 -28.09 11.61 8.30
N LYS A 99 -27.37 11.62 9.44
CA LYS A 99 -27.20 12.70 10.43
C LYS A 99 -28.42 13.27 11.17
N THR A 100 -28.39 13.06 12.49
CA THR A 100 -28.57 14.14 13.48
C THR A 100 -27.37 14.14 14.43
N VAL A 101 -26.94 15.32 14.88
CA VAL A 101 -25.96 15.54 15.96
C VAL A 101 -26.61 16.50 16.95
N GLU A 102 -26.38 16.28 18.26
CA GLU A 102 -26.92 16.93 19.48
C GLU A 102 -27.71 15.93 20.35
N GLN A 103 -27.60 15.94 21.68
CA GLN A 103 -26.61 16.59 22.57
C GLN A 103 -26.46 15.78 23.88
N LEU A 104 -25.31 15.97 24.54
CA LEU A 104 -24.93 15.53 25.90
C LEU A 104 -26.09 15.20 26.86
N GLU A 105 -26.04 14.00 27.43
CA GLU A 105 -26.39 13.80 28.84
C GLU A 105 -25.24 13.02 29.52
N VAL A 106 -24.97 13.34 30.80
CA VAL A 106 -23.79 12.85 31.53
C VAL A 106 -24.21 11.77 32.51
N THR A 107 -23.61 10.58 32.37
CA THR A 107 -23.76 9.47 33.34
C THR A 107 -22.39 8.96 33.76
N GLU A 108 -22.30 8.53 35.02
CA GLU A 108 -21.11 8.53 35.88
C GLU A 108 -19.86 7.79 35.37
N GLU A 109 -18.70 8.31 35.81
CA GLU A 109 -17.35 7.81 35.54
C GLU A 109 -17.08 6.45 36.24
N VAL A 110 -17.65 5.36 35.70
CA VAL A 110 -17.22 4.01 36.06
C VAL A 110 -15.83 3.79 35.47
N LYS A 111 -14.83 4.00 36.33
CA LYS A 111 -13.41 3.80 36.05
C LYS A 111 -13.09 2.31 35.91
N GLU A 112 -13.49 1.70 34.79
CA GLU A 112 -12.99 0.38 34.41
C GLU A 112 -11.46 0.44 34.32
N GLU A 113 -10.79 -0.35 35.15
CA GLU A 113 -9.40 -0.71 34.90
C GLU A 113 -9.32 -1.36 33.52
N PRO A 114 -8.26 -1.10 32.71
CA PRO A 114 -8.12 -1.74 31.42
C PRO A 114 -7.97 -3.24 31.64
N LYS A 115 -9.06 -3.98 31.45
CA LYS A 115 -9.04 -5.44 31.33
C LYS A 115 -8.00 -5.76 30.28
N THR A 116 -6.92 -6.42 30.69
CA THR A 116 -5.97 -7.02 29.76
C THR A 116 -6.74 -8.05 28.93
N GLU A 117 -7.22 -7.64 27.76
CA GLU A 117 -7.76 -8.55 26.76
C GLU A 117 -6.69 -9.61 26.52
N ALA A 118 -7.01 -10.85 26.88
CA ALA A 118 -6.02 -11.92 26.85
C ALA A 118 -5.61 -12.13 25.39
N GLU A 119 -4.36 -11.79 25.06
CA GLU A 119 -3.80 -11.92 23.71
C GLU A 119 -4.19 -13.28 23.14
N LYS A 120 -5.11 -13.32 22.16
CA LYS A 120 -5.41 -14.56 21.42
C LYS A 120 -4.06 -15.07 20.89
N PRO A 121 -3.69 -16.34 21.14
CA PRO A 121 -2.39 -16.85 20.76
C PRO A 121 -2.21 -16.70 19.25
N GLU A 122 -1.26 -15.86 18.84
CA GLU A 122 -1.08 -15.50 17.43
C GLU A 122 -0.73 -16.73 16.59
N GLN A 123 -1.53 -17.00 15.57
CA GLN A 123 -1.36 -18.18 14.74
C GLN A 123 -0.09 -18.05 13.87
N THR A 124 0.72 -19.11 13.85
CA THR A 124 1.94 -19.20 13.03
C THR A 124 2.02 -20.55 12.33
N LEU A 125 2.81 -20.66 11.25
CA LEU A 125 3.05 -21.93 10.56
C LEU A 125 3.96 -22.90 11.35
N ASP A 126 4.41 -22.55 12.56
CA ASP A 126 5.51 -23.17 13.32
C ASP A 126 6.87 -23.27 12.57
N LEU A 127 6.94 -22.76 11.33
CA LEU A 127 8.14 -22.73 10.51
C LEU A 127 8.98 -21.49 10.82
N ASP A 128 10.28 -21.70 11.00
CA ASP A 128 11.28 -20.64 10.91
C ASP A 128 11.49 -20.20 9.44
N VAL A 129 12.05 -19.00 9.29
CA VAL A 129 12.37 -18.38 7.99
C VAL A 129 13.15 -19.29 7.04
N LYS A 130 14.11 -20.08 7.56
CA LYS A 130 15.02 -20.89 6.75
C LYS A 130 14.31 -22.12 6.18
N LYS A 131 13.48 -22.80 6.99
CA LYS A 131 12.58 -23.86 6.53
C LYS A 131 11.56 -23.32 5.53
N PHE A 132 10.93 -22.18 5.82
CA PHE A 132 9.90 -21.60 4.96
C PHE A 132 10.45 -21.12 3.61
N SER A 133 11.57 -20.39 3.61
CA SER A 133 12.27 -19.97 2.38
C SER A 133 12.71 -21.18 1.53
N SER A 134 13.12 -22.26 2.19
CA SER A 134 13.43 -23.53 1.51
C SER A 134 12.19 -24.21 0.92
N ARG A 135 11.00 -24.04 1.51
CA ARG A 135 9.72 -24.51 0.94
C ARG A 135 9.31 -23.66 -0.27
N ILE A 136 9.40 -22.33 -0.18
CA ILE A 136 9.18 -21.42 -1.32
C ILE A 136 10.11 -21.80 -2.49
N GLY A 137 11.39 -22.06 -2.23
CA GLY A 137 12.33 -22.53 -3.25
C GLY A 137 11.96 -23.88 -3.89
N ARG A 138 11.31 -24.78 -3.16
CA ARG A 138 10.75 -26.03 -3.73
C ARG A 138 9.49 -25.77 -4.55
N ALA A 139 8.57 -24.93 -4.07
CA ALA A 139 7.36 -24.57 -4.80
C ALA A 139 7.67 -23.89 -6.14
N LEU A 140 8.58 -22.91 -6.15
CA LEU A 140 9.10 -22.26 -7.37
C LEU A 140 9.71 -23.28 -8.34
N LYS A 141 10.58 -24.18 -7.86
CA LYS A 141 11.17 -25.25 -8.70
C LYS A 141 10.08 -26.17 -9.29
N ASN A 142 9.10 -26.56 -8.49
CA ASN A 142 8.01 -27.44 -8.92
C ASN A 142 7.07 -26.76 -9.93
N ALA A 143 6.95 -25.43 -9.87
CA ALA A 143 6.26 -24.60 -10.86
C ALA A 143 7.10 -24.30 -12.12
N GLN A 144 8.31 -24.86 -12.23
CA GLN A 144 9.30 -24.56 -13.28
C GLN A 144 9.68 -23.07 -13.38
N SER A 145 9.53 -22.33 -12.28
CA SER A 145 9.81 -20.89 -12.23
C SER A 145 11.31 -20.59 -12.44
N PRO A 146 11.67 -19.51 -13.15
CA PRO A 146 13.04 -19.03 -13.23
C PRO A 146 13.53 -18.42 -11.90
N TYR A 147 12.61 -17.93 -11.06
CA TYR A 147 12.94 -17.24 -9.82
C TYR A 147 13.35 -18.21 -8.71
N LYS A 148 14.23 -17.74 -7.81
CA LYS A 148 14.86 -18.55 -6.78
C LYS A 148 14.82 -17.80 -5.46
N MET A 149 14.39 -18.47 -4.39
CA MET A 149 14.47 -17.95 -3.03
C MET A 149 15.81 -18.34 -2.40
N THR A 150 16.49 -17.42 -1.73
CA THR A 150 17.69 -17.76 -0.94
C THR A 150 17.33 -18.59 0.29
N LYS A 151 18.21 -19.53 0.68
CA LYS A 151 17.98 -20.40 1.85
C LYS A 151 18.00 -19.64 3.17
N ASN A 152 18.81 -18.58 3.25
CA ASN A 152 19.01 -17.75 4.44
C ASN A 152 18.77 -16.27 4.03
N PRO A 153 17.52 -15.80 3.90
CA PRO A 153 17.27 -14.39 3.62
C PRO A 153 17.56 -13.53 4.86
N LYS A 154 17.78 -12.23 4.64
CA LYS A 154 17.99 -11.28 5.73
C LYS A 154 16.66 -11.00 6.44
N ILE A 155 16.66 -11.14 7.76
CA ILE A 155 15.61 -10.61 8.64
C ILE A 155 15.95 -9.15 8.95
N THR A 156 14.94 -8.29 8.98
CA THR A 156 14.98 -6.92 9.47
C THR A 156 14.11 -6.85 10.72
N ASP A 157 14.71 -6.46 11.84
CA ASP A 157 14.02 -6.31 13.11
C ASP A 157 12.99 -5.18 13.04
N GLY A 158 11.76 -5.43 13.51
CA GLY A 158 10.73 -4.40 13.65
C GLY A 158 10.27 -4.22 15.10
N GLU A 159 9.47 -3.18 15.36
CA GLU A 159 8.94 -2.91 16.71
C GLU A 159 7.83 -3.89 17.11
N VAL A 160 6.93 -4.24 16.18
CA VAL A 160 5.77 -5.11 16.42
C VAL A 160 5.96 -6.52 15.87
N ASN A 161 6.59 -6.66 14.70
CA ASN A 161 6.89 -7.92 14.02
C ASN A 161 8.25 -7.79 13.33
N ASP A 162 8.97 -8.90 13.19
CA ASP A 162 10.16 -8.94 12.34
C ASP A 162 9.77 -9.31 10.90
N VAL A 163 10.51 -8.80 9.91
CA VAL A 163 10.16 -8.97 8.49
C VAL A 163 11.34 -9.41 7.66
N VAL A 164 11.08 -10.31 6.71
CA VAL A 164 11.98 -10.58 5.58
C VAL A 164 11.45 -9.86 4.37
N ASN A 165 12.25 -8.99 3.76
CA ASN A 165 11.96 -8.37 2.48
C ASN A 165 12.87 -9.01 1.42
N TYR A 166 12.30 -9.54 0.34
CA TYR A 166 13.02 -10.22 -0.72
C TYR A 166 12.47 -9.86 -2.09
N MET A 167 13.34 -9.36 -2.98
CA MET A 167 12.99 -9.09 -4.37
C MET A 167 13.52 -10.24 -5.25
N PHE A 168 12.62 -10.90 -5.98
CA PHE A 168 12.99 -11.85 -7.03
C PHE A 168 13.45 -11.11 -8.30
N THR A 169 12.81 -9.98 -8.59
CA THR A 169 13.18 -8.96 -9.58
C THR A 169 12.72 -7.59 -9.06
N GLU A 170 13.01 -6.50 -9.78
CA GLU A 170 12.45 -5.17 -9.51
C GLU A 170 10.90 -5.11 -9.56
N ARG A 171 10.27 -6.14 -10.14
CA ARG A 171 8.81 -6.24 -10.36
C ARG A 171 8.13 -7.36 -9.61
N PHE A 172 8.88 -8.24 -8.93
CA PHE A 172 8.32 -9.33 -8.13
C PHE A 172 8.95 -9.34 -6.74
N GLY A 173 8.23 -8.82 -5.76
CA GLY A 173 8.62 -8.73 -4.36
C GLY A 173 7.86 -9.70 -3.45
N LEU A 174 8.50 -10.06 -2.34
CA LEU A 174 8.00 -10.91 -1.27
C LEU A 174 8.35 -10.30 0.08
N ILE A 175 7.34 -10.20 0.96
CA ILE A 175 7.48 -9.82 2.36
C ILE A 175 6.97 -10.99 3.20
N ILE A 176 7.76 -11.47 4.16
CA ILE A 176 7.36 -12.51 5.12
C ILE A 176 7.33 -11.88 6.51
N THR A 177 6.20 -11.97 7.20
CA THR A 177 6.01 -11.46 8.55
C THR A 177 6.25 -12.57 9.57
N LEU A 178 7.02 -12.25 10.62
CA LEU A 178 7.40 -13.17 11.67
C LEU A 178 6.85 -12.71 13.01
N ASP A 179 6.45 -13.65 13.86
CA ASP A 179 6.20 -13.37 15.28
C ASP A 179 7.46 -12.82 15.94
N LYS A 180 7.31 -11.73 16.69
CA LYS A 180 8.39 -11.08 17.44
C LYS A 180 8.89 -11.93 18.62
N LYS A 181 8.05 -12.81 19.18
CA LYS A 181 8.37 -13.63 20.36
C LYS A 181 9.08 -14.95 19.99
N THR A 182 8.74 -15.56 18.85
CA THR A 182 9.21 -16.90 18.44
C THR A 182 9.92 -16.95 17.07
N HIS A 183 9.91 -15.86 16.31
CA HIS A 183 10.39 -15.76 14.92
C HIS A 183 9.79 -16.79 13.94
N LYS A 184 8.61 -17.35 14.25
CA LYS A 184 7.84 -18.22 13.35
C LYS A 184 7.01 -17.38 12.37
N VAL A 185 6.78 -17.91 11.17
CA VAL A 185 6.06 -17.22 10.09
C VAL A 185 4.58 -17.05 10.44
N LYS A 186 4.10 -15.80 10.52
CA LYS A 186 2.70 -15.40 10.77
C LYS A 186 1.90 -15.19 9.48
N SER A 187 2.50 -14.51 8.50
CA SER A 187 1.87 -14.17 7.22
C SER A 187 2.91 -13.93 6.14
N MET A 188 2.47 -13.83 4.88
CA MET A 188 3.27 -13.31 3.79
C MET A 188 2.45 -12.39 2.90
N MET A 189 3.12 -11.44 2.26
CA MET A 189 2.59 -10.60 1.19
C MET A 189 3.54 -10.65 0.00
N THR A 190 2.99 -10.49 -1.19
CA THR A 190 3.70 -10.50 -2.47
C THR A 190 3.21 -9.33 -3.30
N VAL A 191 4.10 -8.80 -4.14
CA VAL A 191 3.82 -7.67 -5.04
C VAL A 191 4.34 -8.05 -6.42
N VAL A 192 3.47 -8.05 -7.41
CA VAL A 192 3.78 -8.26 -8.83
C VAL A 192 3.36 -7.03 -9.61
N THR A 193 4.31 -6.37 -10.27
CA THR A 193 4.09 -5.18 -11.08
C THR A 193 4.24 -5.55 -12.56
N PRO A 194 3.14 -5.78 -13.32
CA PRO A 194 3.23 -6.24 -14.70
C PRO A 194 4.01 -5.29 -15.62
N SER A 195 4.80 -5.89 -16.51
CA SER A 195 5.43 -5.21 -17.64
C SER A 195 4.39 -4.80 -18.68
N PRO A 196 4.36 -3.53 -19.15
CA PRO A 196 3.49 -3.13 -20.25
C PRO A 196 3.93 -3.68 -21.62
N THR A 197 5.14 -4.25 -21.71
CA THR A 197 5.77 -4.68 -22.98
C THR A 197 6.23 -6.14 -23.00
N ASN A 198 6.00 -6.91 -21.94
CA ASN A 198 6.51 -8.28 -21.82
C ASN A 198 5.46 -9.24 -21.23
N THR A 199 4.64 -9.82 -22.09
CA THR A 199 3.55 -10.74 -21.71
C THR A 199 4.06 -12.03 -21.06
N ASP A 200 5.18 -12.59 -21.55
CA ASP A 200 5.73 -13.84 -21.04
C ASP A 200 6.28 -13.68 -19.62
N GLU A 201 6.97 -12.56 -19.34
CA GLU A 201 7.38 -12.16 -17.98
C GLU A 201 6.18 -12.02 -17.05
N ASN A 202 5.07 -11.43 -17.51
CA ASN A 202 3.85 -11.30 -16.71
C ASN A 202 3.24 -12.66 -16.35
N ILE A 203 3.13 -13.57 -17.33
CA ILE A 203 2.61 -14.93 -17.11
C ILE A 203 3.53 -15.69 -16.13
N LEU A 204 4.85 -15.59 -16.31
CA LEU A 204 5.82 -16.21 -15.41
C LEU A 204 5.77 -15.63 -14.00
N MET A 205 5.61 -14.31 -13.83
CA MET A 205 5.43 -13.70 -12.51
C MET A 205 4.14 -14.17 -11.82
N VAL A 206 3.00 -14.20 -12.52
CA VAL A 206 1.71 -14.65 -11.95
C VAL A 206 1.72 -16.13 -11.57
N LEU A 207 2.32 -17.00 -12.42
CA LEU A 207 2.52 -18.42 -12.10
C LEU A 207 3.44 -18.60 -10.88
N SER A 208 4.52 -17.84 -10.83
CA SER A 208 5.47 -17.90 -9.72
C SER A 208 4.89 -17.35 -8.41
N ASN A 209 4.04 -16.32 -8.48
CA ASN A 209 3.30 -15.80 -7.34
C ASN A 209 2.36 -16.86 -6.74
N SER A 210 1.61 -17.54 -7.61
CA SER A 210 0.75 -18.68 -7.23
C SER A 210 1.55 -19.79 -6.54
N ALA A 211 2.77 -20.06 -7.00
CA ALA A 211 3.69 -21.00 -6.35
C ALA A 211 4.20 -20.50 -4.99
N VAL A 212 4.63 -19.24 -4.88
CA VAL A 212 5.10 -18.62 -3.63
C VAL A 212 4.01 -18.67 -2.55
N LEU A 213 2.77 -18.29 -2.87
CA LEU A 213 1.66 -18.31 -1.92
C LEU A 213 1.24 -19.74 -1.55
N SER A 214 1.27 -20.69 -2.49
CA SER A 214 0.94 -22.10 -2.18
C SER A 214 1.88 -22.73 -1.14
N ALA A 215 3.11 -22.22 -0.99
CA ALA A 215 4.05 -22.67 0.05
C ALA A 215 3.59 -22.32 1.48
N PHE A 216 2.72 -21.31 1.65
CA PHE A 216 2.09 -20.98 2.94
C PHE A 216 1.17 -22.09 3.43
N GLU A 217 0.62 -22.89 2.52
CA GLU A 217 -0.07 -24.12 2.87
C GLU A 217 0.91 -25.24 3.20
N GLY A 218 1.61 -25.73 2.17
CA GLY A 218 2.32 -26.99 2.26
C GLY A 218 3.38 -27.19 1.18
N ASP A 219 3.97 -28.37 1.19
CA ASP A 219 4.85 -28.83 0.12
C ASP A 219 4.00 -29.46 -1.01
N ASN A 220 4.33 -29.13 -2.26
CA ASN A 220 3.62 -29.55 -3.50
C ASN A 220 2.23 -28.93 -3.76
N GLU A 221 1.74 -28.03 -2.90
CA GLU A 221 0.41 -27.39 -3.00
C GLU A 221 0.17 -26.50 -4.24
N ILE A 222 1.19 -26.28 -5.07
CA ILE A 222 1.04 -25.60 -6.37
C ILE A 222 0.02 -26.29 -7.29
N LYS A 223 -0.16 -27.62 -7.17
CA LYS A 223 -1.13 -28.37 -7.99
C LYS A 223 -2.59 -28.18 -7.54
N THR A 224 -2.81 -27.78 -6.30
CA THR A 224 -4.11 -27.75 -5.60
C THR A 224 -4.49 -26.32 -5.27
N LEU A 225 -3.90 -25.76 -4.21
CA LEU A 225 -4.10 -24.36 -3.83
C LEU A 225 -3.52 -23.40 -4.87
N GLY A 226 -2.37 -23.70 -5.45
CA GLY A 226 -1.76 -22.85 -6.49
C GLY A 226 -2.66 -22.64 -7.70
N LYS A 227 -3.43 -23.67 -8.10
CA LYS A 227 -4.46 -23.55 -9.15
C LYS A 227 -5.59 -22.60 -8.73
N LYS A 228 -6.06 -22.70 -7.48
CA LYS A 228 -7.11 -21.81 -6.93
C LYS A 228 -6.66 -20.35 -6.79
N ILE A 229 -5.38 -20.14 -6.46
CA ILE A 229 -4.78 -18.80 -6.40
C ILE A 229 -4.60 -18.21 -7.81
N MET A 230 -4.25 -19.03 -8.80
CA MET A 230 -4.25 -18.63 -10.21
C MET A 230 -5.65 -18.22 -10.69
N GLU A 231 -6.66 -19.05 -10.41
CA GLU A 231 -8.08 -18.77 -10.72
C GLU A 231 -8.57 -17.47 -10.06
N LEU A 232 -8.22 -17.26 -8.79
CA LEU A 232 -8.50 -16.03 -8.05
C LEU A 232 -7.82 -14.81 -8.68
N THR A 233 -6.54 -14.93 -9.06
CA THR A 233 -5.77 -13.85 -9.68
C THR A 233 -6.33 -13.49 -11.05
N MET A 234 -6.68 -14.48 -11.87
CA MET A 234 -7.38 -14.25 -13.14
C MET A 234 -8.71 -13.54 -12.93
N SER A 235 -9.53 -13.98 -11.96
CA SER A 235 -10.82 -13.35 -11.66
C SER A 235 -10.70 -11.90 -11.14
N VAL A 236 -9.62 -11.57 -10.42
CA VAL A 236 -9.31 -10.18 -10.03
C VAL A 236 -8.87 -9.36 -11.24
N MET A 237 -7.99 -9.89 -12.09
CA MET A 237 -7.47 -9.19 -13.26
C MET A 237 -8.53 -8.93 -14.34
N THR A 238 -9.43 -9.89 -14.59
CA THR A 238 -10.58 -9.69 -15.49
C THR A 238 -11.46 -8.56 -15.00
N GLU A 239 -11.91 -8.59 -13.74
CA GLU A 239 -12.81 -7.57 -13.20
C GLU A 239 -12.13 -6.18 -13.12
N TYR A 240 -10.83 -6.12 -12.83
CA TYR A 240 -10.04 -4.89 -12.91
C TYR A 240 -9.97 -4.35 -14.35
N SER A 241 -9.83 -5.24 -15.35
CA SER A 241 -9.83 -4.85 -16.76
C SER A 241 -11.21 -4.39 -17.28
N GLU A 242 -12.30 -4.85 -16.67
CA GLU A 242 -13.68 -4.45 -17.00
C GLU A 242 -14.10 -3.15 -16.32
N LYS A 243 -13.73 -2.96 -15.04
CA LYS A 243 -14.18 -1.83 -14.21
C LYS A 243 -13.20 -0.65 -14.14
N HIS A 244 -11.92 -0.88 -14.43
CA HIS A 244 -10.83 0.10 -14.28
C HIS A 244 -10.74 0.74 -12.87
N GLN A 245 -11.18 -0.01 -11.86
CA GLN A 245 -11.15 0.35 -10.44
C GLN A 245 -10.39 -0.72 -9.66
N ASP A 246 -9.91 -0.38 -8.46
CA ASP A 246 -9.17 -1.32 -7.62
C ASP A 246 -10.08 -2.49 -7.18
N VAL A 247 -9.67 -3.72 -7.49
CA VAL A 247 -10.41 -4.96 -7.18
C VAL A 247 -9.66 -5.76 -6.13
N SER A 248 -10.38 -6.35 -5.18
CA SER A 248 -9.83 -7.26 -4.17
C SER A 248 -10.75 -8.46 -3.95
N LYS A 249 -10.21 -9.68 -3.94
CA LYS A 249 -10.94 -10.93 -3.68
C LYS A 249 -10.14 -11.83 -2.75
N THR A 250 -10.84 -12.63 -1.95
CA THR A 250 -10.22 -13.56 -0.99
C THR A 250 -10.84 -14.94 -1.04
N ILE A 251 -10.04 -15.99 -0.81
CA ILE A 251 -10.51 -17.35 -0.55
C ILE A 251 -10.02 -17.83 0.83
N ILE A 252 -10.77 -18.73 1.44
CA ILE A 252 -10.34 -19.47 2.64
C ILE A 252 -10.01 -20.90 2.24
N TRP A 253 -8.88 -21.41 2.71
CA TRP A 253 -8.39 -22.77 2.47
C TRP A 253 -7.67 -23.26 3.73
N ASN A 254 -8.07 -24.42 4.26
CA ASN A 254 -7.47 -25.06 5.45
C ASN A 254 -7.23 -24.11 6.64
N GLY A 255 -8.22 -23.28 6.98
CA GLY A 255 -8.13 -22.30 8.09
C GLY A 255 -7.24 -21.08 7.80
N LYS A 256 -6.79 -20.89 6.55
CA LYS A 256 -5.96 -19.76 6.12
C LYS A 256 -6.69 -18.95 5.06
N LYS A 257 -6.50 -17.64 5.11
CA LYS A 257 -7.08 -16.63 4.21
C LYS A 257 -6.02 -16.23 3.19
N TYR A 258 -6.38 -16.33 1.92
CA TYR A 258 -5.54 -15.95 0.78
C TYR A 258 -6.23 -14.81 0.05
N GLY A 259 -5.53 -13.69 -0.12
CA GLY A 259 -6.05 -12.50 -0.80
C GLY A 259 -5.30 -12.21 -2.09
N VAL A 260 -6.00 -11.69 -3.08
CA VAL A 260 -5.41 -11.06 -4.27
C VAL A 260 -6.15 -9.75 -4.54
N SER A 261 -5.40 -8.69 -4.77
CA SER A 261 -5.93 -7.41 -5.24
C SER A 261 -5.13 -6.88 -6.42
N ALA A 262 -5.79 -6.11 -7.28
CA ALA A 262 -5.17 -5.36 -8.37
C ALA A 262 -5.53 -3.89 -8.22
N SER A 263 -4.51 -3.02 -8.24
CA SER A 263 -4.68 -1.57 -8.29
C SER A 263 -3.81 -0.94 -9.37
N LYS A 264 -4.18 0.27 -9.80
CA LYS A 264 -3.37 1.07 -10.72
C LYS A 264 -2.00 1.45 -10.14
N TYR A 265 -1.89 1.56 -8.82
CA TYR A 265 -0.72 2.12 -8.13
C TYR A 265 0.27 1.07 -7.61
N THR A 266 -0.21 -0.13 -7.29
CA THR A 266 0.60 -1.21 -6.69
C THR A 266 0.76 -2.43 -7.59
N GLY A 267 0.09 -2.46 -8.76
CA GLY A 267 -0.04 -3.67 -9.55
C GLY A 267 -0.87 -4.72 -8.80
N ILE A 268 -0.45 -5.98 -8.88
CA ILE A 268 -1.08 -7.10 -8.18
C ILE A 268 -0.42 -7.27 -6.81
N ILE A 269 -1.18 -7.07 -5.74
CA ILE A 269 -0.79 -7.49 -4.39
C ILE A 269 -1.44 -8.84 -4.11
N SER A 270 -0.77 -9.73 -3.39
CA SER A 270 -1.38 -10.96 -2.90
C SER A 270 -0.85 -11.36 -1.54
N SER A 271 -1.69 -11.94 -0.68
CA SER A 271 -1.38 -12.25 0.70
C SER A 271 -1.78 -13.66 1.10
N ALA A 272 -1.12 -14.18 2.14
CA ALA A 272 -1.55 -15.37 2.86
C ALA A 272 -1.38 -15.14 4.37
N ASN A 273 -2.43 -15.39 5.14
CA ASN A 273 -2.47 -15.30 6.59
C ASN A 273 -3.46 -16.33 7.16
N PHE A 274 -3.52 -16.47 8.49
CA PHE A 274 -4.55 -17.30 9.13
C PHE A 274 -5.93 -16.62 9.05
N ALA A 275 -7.00 -17.41 9.01
CA ALA A 275 -8.35 -16.89 9.16
C ALA A 275 -8.70 -16.65 10.64
N ASP A 276 -9.58 -15.68 10.87
CA ASP A 276 -10.00 -15.16 12.18
C ASP A 276 -11.16 -15.95 12.81
#